data_AF-A0A9X6STS5-F1
#
_entry.id   AF-A0A9X6STS5-F1
#
_cell.length_a   1.000
_cell.length_b   1.000
_cell.length_c   1.000
_cell.angle_alpha   90.00
_cell.angle_beta   90.00
_cell.angle_gamma   90.00
#
_symmetry.space_group_name_H-M   'P 1'
#
loop_
_entity.id
_entity.type
_entity.pdbx_description
1 polymer ?
#
loop_
_entity_poly.entity_id
_entity_poly.type
_entity_poly.pdbx_seq_one_letter_code
_entity_poly.pdbx_strand_id
1 'polypeptide(L)'
;MYNYESEVPKHRKKTKHNNKKSNHKHQYVLSNIEHAFITNRNLKEENTRCMVIVNEKCLVCEKEKSQMKFMNYKEYLEMKELLQ
;
A
#
# COMPACT_ATOMS: atom_id res chain seq x y z
N MET A 1 42.74 -18.97 -26.81
CA MET A 1 41.88 -19.79 -25.93
C MET A 1 41.64 -18.99 -24.66
N TYR A 2 40.41 -18.52 -24.43
CA TYR A 2 40.07 -17.73 -23.24
C TYR A 2 39.67 -18.67 -22.10
N ASN A 3 40.38 -18.58 -20.98
CA ASN A 3 40.13 -19.34 -19.75
C ASN A 3 38.75 -18.96 -19.17
N TYR A 4 37.80 -19.88 -19.26
CA TYR A 4 36.44 -19.79 -18.69
C TYR A 4 36.40 -20.23 -17.22
N GLU A 5 37.54 -20.22 -16.54
CA GLU A 5 37.63 -20.58 -15.13
C GLU A 5 37.58 -19.32 -14.29
N SER A 6 36.52 -19.21 -13.46
CA SER A 6 36.44 -18.41 -12.23
C SER A 6 35.42 -17.27 -12.16
N GLU A 7 34.28 -17.35 -12.85
CA GLU A 7 33.09 -16.57 -12.47
C GLU A 7 32.06 -17.42 -11.70
N VAL A 8 32.52 -18.18 -10.71
CA VAL A 8 31.60 -18.72 -9.70
C VAL A 8 31.19 -17.54 -8.81
N PRO A 9 29.89 -17.18 -8.73
CA PRO A 9 29.46 -16.06 -7.89
C PRO A 9 29.82 -16.37 -6.44
N LYS A 10 30.80 -15.63 -5.88
CA LYS A 10 31.14 -15.68 -4.45
C LYS A 10 29.83 -15.56 -3.67
N HIS A 11 29.56 -16.55 -2.81
CA HIS A 11 28.39 -16.63 -1.94
C HIS A 11 27.87 -15.24 -1.57
N ARG A 12 26.72 -14.84 -2.15
CA ARG A 12 26.05 -13.60 -1.73
C ARG A 12 25.80 -13.72 -0.23
N LYS A 13 26.45 -12.89 0.58
CA LYS A 13 26.15 -12.80 2.01
C LYS A 13 24.66 -12.48 2.10
N LYS A 14 23.87 -13.39 2.68
CA LYS A 14 22.45 -13.13 2.94
C LYS A 14 22.39 -11.89 3.81
N THR A 15 21.82 -10.80 3.30
CA THR A 15 21.50 -9.62 4.10
C THR A 15 20.57 -10.08 5.21
N LYS A 16 21.05 -10.02 6.46
CA LYS A 16 20.19 -10.22 7.64
C LYS A 16 19.25 -9.02 7.68
N HIS A 17 18.08 -9.14 7.06
CA HIS A 17 16.97 -8.24 7.32
C HIS A 17 16.55 -8.42 8.77
N ASN A 18 17.02 -7.53 9.64
CA ASN A 18 16.53 -7.45 11.00
C ASN A 18 15.15 -6.78 10.97
N ASN A 19 14.14 -7.55 10.59
CA ASN A 19 12.75 -7.11 10.67
C ASN A 19 12.38 -7.09 12.15
N LYS A 20 12.69 -5.98 12.84
CA LYS A 20 12.15 -5.70 14.18
C LYS A 20 10.63 -5.82 14.10
N LYS A 21 10.10 -6.93 14.63
CA LYS A 21 8.67 -7.14 14.79
C LYS A 21 8.17 -6.12 15.82
N SER A 22 6.97 -5.59 15.62
CA SER A 22 6.36 -4.72 16.62
C SER A 22 6.05 -5.51 17.88
N ASN A 23 6.19 -4.89 19.04
CA ASN A 23 5.87 -5.50 20.33
C ASN A 23 4.37 -5.39 20.71
N HIS A 24 3.55 -4.83 19.84
CA HIS A 24 2.10 -4.69 20.05
C HIS A 24 1.34 -5.13 18.81
N LYS A 25 0.07 -5.46 19.02
CA LYS A 25 -0.88 -5.73 17.94
C LYS A 25 -1.21 -4.42 17.24
N HIS A 26 -0.95 -4.36 15.94
CA HIS A 26 -1.25 -3.16 15.17
C HIS A 26 -2.77 -2.96 15.03
N GLN A 27 -3.24 -1.81 15.49
CA GLN A 27 -4.55 -1.28 15.15
C GLN A 27 -4.34 -0.14 14.16
N TYR A 28 -4.65 -0.42 12.89
CA TYR A 28 -4.54 0.53 11.80
C TYR A 28 -5.87 1.28 11.66
N VAL A 29 -5.78 2.60 11.57
CA VAL A 29 -6.92 3.48 11.27
C VAL A 29 -6.62 4.24 9.99
N LEU A 30 -7.66 4.58 9.24
CA LEU A 30 -7.53 5.41 8.05
C LEU A 30 -6.90 6.74 8.42
N SER A 31 -5.80 7.09 7.75
CA SER A 31 -5.07 8.33 7.98
C SER A 31 -5.21 9.30 6.81
N ASN A 32 -5.11 8.81 5.58
CA ASN A 32 -5.22 9.64 4.39
C ASN A 32 -5.64 8.80 3.18
N ILE A 33 -6.17 9.47 2.15
CA ILE A 33 -6.32 8.92 0.80
C ILE A 33 -5.19 9.48 -0.06
N GLU A 34 -4.34 8.61 -0.57
CA GLU A 34 -3.17 9.00 -1.37
C GLU A 34 -3.56 9.29 -2.82
N HIS A 35 -4.28 8.35 -3.43
CA HIS A 35 -4.72 8.45 -4.82
C HIS A 35 -6.09 7.82 -5.02
N ALA A 36 -6.85 8.35 -5.97
CA ALA A 36 -8.11 7.77 -6.43
C ALA A 36 -8.14 7.75 -7.95
N PHE A 37 -8.48 6.59 -8.52
CA PHE A 37 -8.61 6.35 -9.94
C PHE A 37 -10.05 5.95 -10.24
N ILE A 38 -10.75 6.78 -11.00
CA ILE A 38 -12.12 6.52 -11.42
C ILE A 38 -12.06 5.68 -12.70
N THR A 39 -12.63 4.47 -12.68
CA THR A 39 -12.50 3.55 -13.82
C THR A 39 -13.52 3.82 -14.93
N ASN A 40 -14.60 4.53 -14.64
CA ASN A 40 -15.61 4.92 -15.62
C ASN A 40 -15.48 6.39 -16.04
N ARG A 41 -15.76 6.66 -17.33
CA ARG A 41 -15.79 8.03 -17.88
C ARG A 41 -17.01 8.85 -17.42
N ASN A 42 -18.09 8.18 -17.03
CA ASN A 42 -19.33 8.82 -16.61
C ASN A 42 -19.47 8.84 -15.09
N LEU A 43 -19.02 9.92 -14.45
CA LEU A 43 -19.13 10.16 -13.00
C LEU A 43 -20.56 10.12 -12.42
N LYS A 44 -21.59 10.15 -13.26
CA LYS A 44 -23.01 10.21 -12.85
C LYS A 44 -23.69 8.85 -12.73
N GLU A 45 -23.04 7.76 -13.12
CA GLU A 45 -23.60 6.42 -12.93
C GLU A 45 -23.33 5.94 -11.50
N GLU A 46 -24.37 5.50 -10.79
CA GLU A 46 -24.27 4.90 -9.45
C GLU A 46 -23.33 3.69 -9.40
N ASN A 47 -23.09 3.04 -10.55
CA ASN A 47 -22.18 1.89 -10.69
C ASN A 47 -20.73 2.28 -10.98
N THR A 48 -20.37 3.56 -10.89
CA THR A 48 -19.00 4.00 -11.11
C THR A 48 -18.09 3.43 -10.03
N ARG A 49 -17.21 2.51 -10.44
CA ARG A 49 -16.19 1.92 -9.58
C ARG A 49 -14.98 2.85 -9.51
N CYS A 50 -14.36 2.87 -8.34
CA CYS A 50 -13.17 3.64 -8.04
C CYS A 50 -12.14 2.70 -7.41
N MET A 51 -10.89 2.87 -7.84
CA MET A 51 -9.74 2.27 -7.20
C MET A 51 -9.07 3.34 -6.35
N VAL A 52 -9.02 3.13 -5.05
CA VAL A 52 -8.54 4.12 -4.09
C VAL A 52 -7.35 3.54 -3.34
N ILE A 53 -6.25 4.27 -3.31
CA ILE A 53 -5.08 3.95 -2.49
C ILE A 53 -5.25 4.72 -1.18
N VAL A 54 -5.41 3.98 -0.09
CA VAL A 54 -5.59 4.52 1.25
C VAL A 54 -4.37 4.23 2.10
N ASN A 55 -3.96 5.22 2.89
CA ASN A 55 -2.93 5.09 3.89
C ASN A 55 -3.57 4.93 5.25
N GLU A 56 -3.23 3.83 5.92
CA GLU A 56 -3.67 3.54 7.27
C GLU A 56 -2.47 3.67 8.22
N LYS A 57 -2.66 4.36 9.34
CA LYS A 57 -1.62 4.58 10.35
C LYS A 57 -1.95 3.81 11.61
N CYS A 58 -0.95 3.17 12.19
CA CYS A 58 -1.10 2.50 13.48
C CYS A 58 -1.18 3.53 14.60
N LEU A 59 -2.22 3.45 15.44
CA LEU A 59 -2.43 4.38 16.56
C LEU A 59 -1.30 4.40 17.60
N VAL A 60 -0.53 3.32 17.70
CA VAL A 60 0.45 3.13 18.79
C VAL A 60 1.88 3.41 18.37
N CYS A 61 2.30 2.94 17.19
CA CYS A 61 3.68 3.05 16.73
C CYS A 61 3.83 3.86 15.45
N GLU A 62 2.74 4.48 14.99
CA GLU A 62 2.74 5.36 13.84
C GLU A 62 3.18 4.71 12.52
N LYS A 63 3.34 3.39 12.47
CA LYS A 63 3.60 2.68 11.21
C LYS A 63 2.48 2.92 10.23
N GLU A 64 2.85 3.29 9.03
CA GLU A 64 1.93 3.48 7.92
C GLU A 64 1.89 2.24 7.04
N LYS A 65 0.71 1.96 6.49
CA LYS A 65 0.47 0.90 5.54
C LYS A 65 -0.46 1.41 4.45
N SER A 66 0.02 1.40 3.22
CA SER A 66 -0.77 1.68 2.04
C SER A 66 -1.54 0.44 1.61
N GLN A 67 -2.81 0.60 1.30
CA GLN A 67 -3.67 -0.46 0.78
C GLN A 67 -4.50 0.06 -0.39
N MET A 68 -4.65 -0.79 -1.39
CA MET A 68 -5.55 -0.54 -2.50
C MET A 68 -6.93 -1.10 -2.16
N LYS A 69 -7.97 -0.29 -2.32
CA LYS A 69 -9.37 -0.66 -2.12
C LYS A 69 -10.18 -0.35 -3.38
N PHE A 70 -11.06 -1.26 -3.74
CA PHE A 70 -12.06 -1.04 -4.79
C PHE A 70 -13.37 -0.72 -4.10
N MET A 71 -13.96 0.42 -4.44
CA MET A 71 -15.20 0.90 -3.85
C MET A 71 -16.00 1.68 -4.89
N ASN A 72 -17.27 1.93 -4.61
CA ASN A 72 -18.08 2.78 -5.46
C ASN A 72 -17.73 4.26 -5.25
N TYR A 73 -18.04 5.10 -6.24
CA TYR A 73 -17.77 6.53 -6.15
C TYR A 73 -18.44 7.19 -4.94
N LYS A 74 -19.65 6.75 -4.59
CA LYS A 74 -20.35 7.23 -3.38
C LYS A 74 -19.59 6.89 -2.09
N GLU A 75 -19.14 5.65 -1.95
CA GLU A 75 -18.34 5.22 -0.79
C GLU A 75 -17.02 5.99 -0.69
N TYR A 76 -16.39 6.27 -1.83
CA TYR A 76 -15.20 7.12 -1.89
C TYR A 76 -15.48 8.56 -1.41
N LEU A 77 -16.59 9.16 -1.84
CA LEU A 77 -16.98 10.49 -1.37
C LEU A 77 -17.26 10.51 0.14
N GLU A 78 -17.98 9.53 0.66
CA GLU A 78 -18.23 9.39 2.10
C GLU A 78 -16.92 9.23 2.89
N MET A 79 -15.98 8.39 2.40
CA MET A 79 -14.64 8.27 3.01
C MET A 79 -13.85 9.58 2.99
N LYS A 80 -14.00 10.37 1.92
CA LYS A 80 -13.30 11.65 1.79
C LYS A 80 -13.86 12.70 2.74
N GLU A 81 -15.18 12.74 2.94
CA GLU A 81 -15.83 13.63 3.91
C GLU A 81 -15.43 13.29 5.36
N LEU A 82 -15.31 12.01 5.70
CA LEU A 82 -14.88 11.57 7.03
C LEU A 82 -13.42 11.94 7.39
N LEU A 83 -12.61 12.31 6.41
CA LEU A 83 -11.21 12.69 6.58
C LEU A 83 -10.98 14.21 6.63
N GLN A 84 -12.01 15.04 6.37
CA GLN A 84 -11.95 16.50 6.52
C GLN A 84 -12.16 16.94 7.97
#